data_AF-A0A7L0ALD3-F1
#
_entry.id   AF-A0A7L0ALD3-F1
#
_cell.length_a   1.000
_cell.length_b   1.000
_cell.length_c   1.000
_cell.angle_alpha   90.00
_cell.angle_beta   90.00
_cell.angle_gamma   90.00
#
_symmetry.space_group_name_H-M   'P 1'
#
loop_
_entity.id
_entity.type
_entity.pdbx_description
1 polymer ?
#
loop_
_entity_poly.entity_id
_entity_poly.type
_entity_poly.pdbx_seq_one_letter_code
_entity_poly.pdbx_strand_id
1 'polypeptide(L)'
;ADLVHTIGESAALGAAGLVLWGDMSYAHSAESCASLRHYLVSTLGPYVANVTAAARECSYVQCHGHGRCVRWQPHDLSSLLHLGPGASPLASFRCHCYHGWAGEDC
;
A
#
# COMPACT_ATOMS: atom_id res chain seq x y z
N ALA A 1 8.22 6.86 8.97
CA ALA A 1 9.09 7.00 7.79
C ALA A 1 9.28 5.64 7.09
N ASP A 2 9.76 4.61 7.78
CA ASP A 2 10.13 3.34 7.11
C ASP A 2 8.98 2.59 6.43
N LEU A 3 7.78 2.58 7.03
CA LEU A 3 6.60 1.96 6.40
C LEU A 3 6.22 2.63 5.08
N VAL A 4 6.49 3.93 4.95
CA VAL A 4 6.24 4.70 3.73
C VAL A 4 7.18 4.26 2.62
N HIS A 5 8.48 4.19 2.92
CA HIS A 5 9.52 3.81 1.96
C HIS A 5 9.61 2.30 1.68
N THR A 6 8.72 1.48 2.26
CA THR A 6 8.67 0.03 2.05
C THR A 6 7.30 -0.43 1.57
N ILE A 7 6.33 -0.48 2.48
CA ILE A 7 4.94 -0.89 2.21
C ILE A 7 4.26 0.12 1.28
N GLY A 8 4.41 1.42 1.55
CA GLY A 8 3.83 2.49 0.73
C GLY A 8 4.38 2.47 -0.69
N GLU A 9 5.71 2.37 -0.81
CA GLU A 9 6.40 2.27 -2.08
C GLU A 9 5.98 1.04 -2.90
N SER A 10 5.87 -0.12 -2.25
CA SER A 10 5.40 -1.35 -2.90
C SER A 10 3.98 -1.20 -3.47
N ALA A 11 3.08 -0.56 -2.70
CA ALA A 11 1.74 -0.28 -3.16
C ALA A 11 1.72 0.74 -4.31
N ALA A 12 2.51 1.82 -4.21
CA ALA A 12 2.62 2.83 -5.27
C ALA A 12 3.13 2.24 -6.59
N LEU A 13 4.01 1.23 -6.54
CA LEU A 13 4.50 0.51 -7.72
C LEU A 13 3.52 -0.59 -8.22
N GLY A 14 2.36 -0.74 -7.59
CA GLY A 14 1.31 -1.69 -7.99
C GLY A 14 1.65 -3.15 -7.70
N ALA A 15 2.42 -3.43 -6.64
CA ALA A 15 2.63 -4.79 -6.17
C ALA A 15 1.30 -5.53 -5.94
N ALA A 16 1.27 -6.85 -6.12
CA ALA A 16 0.05 -7.65 -5.89
C ALA A 16 -0.29 -7.79 -4.41
N GLY A 17 0.71 -7.62 -3.55
CA GLY A 17 0.59 -7.77 -2.10
C GLY A 17 1.96 -7.76 -1.43
N LEU A 18 1.96 -8.02 -0.13
CA LEU A 18 3.14 -8.02 0.73
C LEU A 18 3.10 -9.24 1.64
N VAL A 19 4.28 -9.73 2.01
CA VAL A 19 4.44 -10.75 3.05
C VAL A 19 5.22 -10.12 4.20
N LEU A 20 4.58 -10.02 5.36
CA LEU A 20 5.23 -9.55 6.59
C LEU A 20 5.76 -10.77 7.33
N TRP A 21 7.07 -10.82 7.50
CA TRP A 21 7.76 -11.92 8.16
C TRP A 21 8.53 -11.40 9.38
N GLY A 22 8.53 -12.19 10.46
CA GLY A 22 9.30 -11.94 11.67
C GLY A 22 9.82 -13.25 12.24
N ASP A 23 10.96 -13.21 12.91
CA ASP A 23 11.56 -14.38 13.56
C ASP A 23 10.95 -14.66 14.94
N MET A 24 11.38 -15.75 15.59
CA MET A 24 10.79 -16.16 16.87
C MET A 24 11.06 -15.21 18.04
N SER A 25 12.03 -14.28 17.92
CA SER A 25 12.32 -13.30 18.97
C SER A 25 11.13 -12.41 19.30
N TYR A 26 10.27 -12.12 18.32
CA TYR A 26 9.06 -11.30 18.51
C TYR A 26 7.99 -11.97 19.37
N ALA A 27 8.06 -13.29 19.53
CA ALA A 27 7.09 -14.09 20.30
C ALA A 27 7.72 -14.85 21.48
N HIS A 28 8.96 -14.52 21.85
CA HIS A 28 9.73 -15.30 22.84
C HIS A 28 9.29 -15.05 24.30
N SER A 29 8.62 -13.94 24.60
CA SER A 29 8.13 -13.63 25.95
C SER A 29 6.80 -12.87 25.92
N ALA A 30 6.13 -12.78 27.08
CA ALA A 30 4.89 -12.01 27.23
C ALA A 30 5.12 -10.52 26.89
N GLU A 31 6.26 -9.98 27.27
CA GLU A 31 6.66 -8.59 27.00
C GLU A 31 6.91 -8.37 25.51
N SER A 32 7.61 -9.28 24.82
CA SER A 32 7.80 -9.21 23.35
C SER A 32 6.46 -9.25 22.62
N CYS A 33 5.56 -10.17 23.00
CA CYS A 33 4.22 -10.26 22.44
C CYS A 33 3.38 -9.00 22.68
N ALA A 34 3.45 -8.41 23.88
CA ALA A 34 2.75 -7.18 24.21
C ALA A 34 3.28 -5.99 23.40
N SER A 35 4.60 -5.87 23.25
CA SER A 35 5.25 -4.86 22.41
C SER A 35 4.86 -4.99 20.94
N LEU A 36 4.89 -6.22 20.40
CA LEU A 36 4.44 -6.50 19.04
C LEU A 36 2.97 -6.13 18.87
N ARG A 37 2.10 -6.55 19.79
CA ARG A 37 0.67 -6.19 19.76
C ARG A 37 0.48 -4.69 19.74
N HIS A 38 1.21 -3.95 20.57
CA HIS A 38 1.14 -2.50 20.59
C HIS A 38 1.51 -1.93 19.22
N TYR A 39 2.65 -2.32 18.65
CA TYR A 39 3.08 -1.87 17.33
C TYR A 39 2.08 -2.20 16.21
N LEU A 40 1.50 -3.41 16.23
CA LEU A 40 0.48 -3.83 15.27
C LEU A 40 -0.77 -2.95 15.35
N VAL A 41 -1.25 -2.64 16.55
CA VAL A 41 -2.49 -1.88 16.74
C VAL A 41 -2.28 -0.38 16.54
N SER A 42 -1.16 0.17 17.02
CA SER A 42 -0.92 1.62 17.01
C SER A 42 -0.33 2.14 15.70
N THR A 43 0.44 1.31 15.00
CA THR A 43 1.33 1.78 13.93
C THR A 43 1.15 0.99 12.64
N LEU A 44 1.46 -0.30 12.65
CA LEU A 44 1.51 -1.09 11.42
C LEU A 44 0.10 -1.34 10.84
N GLY A 45 -0.83 -1.79 11.67
CA GLY A 45 -2.20 -2.09 11.27
C GLY A 45 -2.92 -0.91 10.64
N PRO A 46 -2.98 0.27 11.30
CA PRO A 46 -3.57 1.47 10.72
C PRO A 46 -2.92 1.88 9.38
N TYR A 47 -1.60 1.77 9.27
CA TYR A 47 -0.89 2.12 8.04
C TYR A 47 -1.20 1.15 6.89
N VAL A 48 -1.15 -0.16 7.15
CA VAL A 48 -1.53 -1.19 6.16
C VAL A 48 -2.97 -1.01 5.71
N ALA A 49 -3.90 -0.79 6.66
CA ALA A 49 -5.30 -0.55 6.34
C ALA A 49 -5.48 0.68 5.43
N ASN A 50 -4.78 1.78 5.71
CA ASN A 50 -4.83 3.00 4.89
C ASN A 50 -4.33 2.74 3.46
N VAL A 51 -3.14 2.15 3.31
CA VAL A 51 -2.56 1.89 1.98
C VAL A 51 -3.39 0.89 1.18
N THR A 52 -3.91 -0.17 1.83
CA THR A 52 -4.79 -1.13 1.17
C THR A 52 -6.09 -0.48 0.71
N ALA A 53 -6.70 0.37 1.55
CA ALA A 53 -7.92 1.08 1.18
C ALA A 53 -7.65 2.10 0.06
N ALA A 54 -6.53 2.83 0.09
CA ALA A 54 -6.13 3.76 -0.96
C ALA A 54 -5.92 3.07 -2.32
N ALA A 55 -5.20 1.94 -2.33
CA ALA A 55 -4.98 1.16 -3.55
C ALA A 55 -6.29 0.61 -4.13
N ARG A 56 -7.22 0.17 -3.26
CA ARG A 56 -8.54 -0.29 -3.66
C ARG A 56 -9.40 0.84 -4.22
N GLU A 57 -9.41 2.00 -3.56
CA GLU A 57 -10.15 3.17 -4.03
C GLU A 57 -9.63 3.64 -5.39
N CYS A 58 -8.31 3.73 -5.55
CA CYS A 58 -7.69 4.09 -6.83
C CYS A 58 -8.07 3.11 -7.94
N SER A 59 -8.03 1.80 -7.65
CA SER A 59 -8.48 0.77 -8.59
C SER A 59 -9.93 1.01 -9.04
N TYR A 60 -10.86 1.31 -8.13
CA TYR A 60 -12.26 1.54 -8.50
C TYR A 60 -12.49 2.87 -9.23
N VAL A 61 -11.89 3.96 -8.76
CA VAL A 61 -12.15 5.31 -9.28
C VAL A 61 -11.46 5.55 -10.60
N GLN A 62 -10.23 5.06 -10.77
CA GLN A 62 -9.41 5.35 -11.94
C GLN A 62 -9.32 4.17 -12.92
N CYS A 63 -9.34 2.94 -12.42
CA CYS A 63 -9.19 1.74 -13.25
C CYS A 63 -10.46 0.90 -13.34
N HIS A 64 -11.63 1.50 -13.07
CA HIS A 64 -12.95 0.87 -13.05
C HIS A 64 -13.07 -0.45 -12.27
N GLY A 65 -12.15 -0.71 -11.34
CA GLY A 65 -12.05 -1.96 -10.58
C GLY A 65 -11.41 -3.12 -11.34
N HIS A 66 -10.86 -2.90 -12.54
CA HIS A 66 -10.25 -3.94 -13.37
C HIS A 66 -8.76 -3.74 -13.64
N GLY A 67 -8.10 -2.88 -12.86
CA GLY A 67 -6.65 -2.74 -12.85
C GLY A 67 -6.11 -2.30 -11.51
N ARG A 68 -4.78 -2.34 -11.37
CA ARG A 68 -4.06 -1.73 -10.24
C ARG A 68 -3.54 -0.38 -10.64
N CYS A 69 -3.57 0.58 -9.72
CA CYS A 69 -2.86 1.82 -9.89
C CYS A 69 -1.34 1.59 -9.73
N VAL A 70 -0.58 2.13 -10.66
CA VAL A 70 0.88 2.11 -10.68
C VAL A 70 1.35 3.53 -10.88
N ARG A 71 2.29 3.98 -10.05
CA ARG A 71 2.87 5.31 -10.13
C ARG A 71 3.44 5.57 -11.53
N TRP A 72 3.08 6.71 -12.10
CA TRP A 72 3.47 7.10 -13.45
C TRP A 72 4.98 7.31 -13.57
N GLN A 73 5.58 8.02 -12.60
CA GLN A 73 7.02 8.29 -12.55
C GLN A 73 7.66 7.48 -11.42
N PRO A 74 8.35 6.38 -11.71
CA PRO A 74 8.94 5.52 -10.68
C PRO A 74 9.93 6.25 -9.75
N HIS A 75 10.60 7.30 -10.24
CA HIS A 75 11.56 8.08 -9.47
C HIS A 75 10.94 9.16 -8.58
N ASP A 76 9.65 9.48 -8.74
CA ASP A 76 8.94 10.40 -7.86
C ASP A 76 8.50 9.68 -6.58
N LEU A 77 9.41 9.61 -5.61
CA LEU A 77 9.17 8.96 -4.32
C LEU A 77 8.15 9.69 -3.43
N SER A 78 7.67 10.86 -3.85
CA SER A 78 6.64 11.61 -3.13
C SER A 78 5.22 11.15 -3.47
N SER A 79 5.05 10.51 -4.63
CA SER A 79 3.75 9.99 -5.09
C SER A 79 3.46 8.62 -4.45
N LEU A 80 2.56 8.60 -3.47
CA LEU A 80 2.21 7.44 -2.64
C LEU A 80 0.70 7.25 -2.57
N LEU A 81 0.26 5.99 -2.40
CA LEU A 81 -1.16 5.65 -2.24
C LEU A 81 -1.55 5.69 -0.76
N HIS A 82 -2.06 6.84 -0.31
CA HIS A 82 -2.62 7.04 1.03
C HIS A 82 -4.02 7.68 0.95
N LEU A 83 -4.83 7.45 1.99
CA LEU A 83 -6.09 8.16 2.22
C LEU A 83 -5.87 9.33 3.18
N GLY A 84 -6.44 10.50 2.86
CA GLY A 84 -6.48 11.67 3.74
C GLY A 84 -5.47 12.77 3.38
N PRO A 85 -5.13 13.66 4.33
CA PRO A 85 -4.17 14.75 4.11
C PRO A 85 -2.80 14.19 3.72
N GLY A 86 -2.26 14.61 2.58
CA GLY A 86 -1.00 14.09 2.02
C GLY A 86 -1.18 12.96 1.00
N ALA A 87 -2.42 12.59 0.66
CA ALA A 87 -2.68 11.73 -0.49
C ALA A 87 -2.15 12.38 -1.78
N SER A 88 -1.45 11.60 -2.59
CA SER A 88 -1.01 12.06 -3.91
C SER A 88 -2.19 12.15 -4.88
N PRO A 89 -2.18 13.08 -5.84
CA PRO A 89 -3.22 13.14 -6.86
C PRO A 89 -3.32 11.81 -7.62
N LEU A 90 -4.54 11.38 -7.95
CA LEU A 90 -4.76 10.20 -8.81
C LEU A 90 -4.06 10.33 -10.17
N ALA A 91 -3.89 11.57 -10.66
CA ALA A 91 -3.12 11.86 -11.87
C ALA A 91 -1.63 11.44 -11.80
N SER A 92 -1.07 11.21 -10.61
CA SER A 92 0.28 10.63 -10.44
C SER A 92 0.34 9.13 -10.74
N PHE A 93 -0.80 8.49 -10.99
CA PHE A 93 -0.93 7.05 -11.23
C PHE A 93 -1.57 6.76 -12.58
N ARG A 94 -1.25 5.57 -13.12
CA ARG A 94 -1.91 4.95 -14.27
C ARG A 94 -2.42 3.57 -13.91
N CYS A 95 -3.28 3.03 -14.75
CA CYS A 95 -3.76 1.69 -14.59
C CYS A 95 -2.85 0.64 -15.23
N HIS A 96 -2.65 -0.45 -14.50
CA HIS A 96 -2.13 -1.70 -15.03
C HIS A 96 -3.25 -2.74 -14.97
N CYS A 97 -3.82 -3.03 -16.13
CA CYS A 97 -5.04 -3.83 -16.25
C CYS A 97 -4.83 -5.28 -15.85
N TYR A 98 -5.84 -5.84 -15.21
CA TYR A 98 -5.93 -7.28 -15.02
C TYR A 98 -6.14 -7.98 -16.35
N HIS A 99 -5.86 -9.28 -16.36
CA HIS A 99 -6.02 -10.10 -17.55
C HIS A 99 -7.46 -10.01 -18.10
N GLY A 100 -7.60 -9.66 -19.38
CA GLY A 100 -8.88 -9.50 -20.06
C GLY A 100 -9.38 -8.06 -20.20
N TRP A 101 -8.70 -7.09 -19.59
CA TRP A 101 -9.02 -5.66 -19.65
C TRP A 101 -7.91 -4.88 -20.36
N ALA A 102 -8.26 -3.79 -21.03
CA ALA A 102 -7.34 -3.00 -21.84
C ALA A 102 -7.83 -1.56 -22.01
N GLY A 103 -6.92 -0.65 -22.31
CA GLY A 103 -7.17 0.79 -22.39
C GLY A 103 -6.43 1.54 -21.30
N GLU A 104 -6.63 2.86 -21.24
CA GLU A 104 -5.98 3.70 -20.22
C GLU A 104 -6.55 3.45 -18.81
N ASP A 105 -7.84 3.09 -18.72
CA ASP A 105 -8.58 2.95 -17.46
C ASP A 105 -9.12 1.52 -17.20
N CYS A 106 -8.64 0.51 -17.94
CA CYS A 106 -8.94 -0.93 -17.77
C CYS A 106 -10.42 -1.36 -17.72
#